data_AF-A0A661XRX5-F1
#
_entry.id   AF-A0A661XRX5-F1
#
_cell.length_a   1.000
_cell.length_b   1.000
_cell.length_c   1.000
_cell.angle_alpha   90.00
_cell.angle_beta   90.00
_cell.angle_gamma   90.00
#
_symmetry.space_group_name_H-M   'P 1'
#
loop_
_entity.id
_entity.type
_entity.pdbx_description
1 polymer ?
#
loop_
_entity_poly.entity_id
_entity_poly.type
_entity_poly.pdbx_seq_one_letter_code
_entity_poly.pdbx_strand_id
1 'polypeptide(L)' 'MLADFSVSRLHQRLLSMGFTPGSVIRVLRRLPMNGNLYVEIAGRSLALRFVEAEKITVNVS' A
#
# COMPACT_ATOMS: atom_id res chain seq x y z
N MET A 1 10.00 26.71 -13.57
CA MET A 1 9.88 25.37 -14.19
C MET A 1 9.35 24.45 -13.11
N LEU A 2 8.03 24.24 -13.07
CA LEU A 2 7.37 23.46 -12.02
C LEU A 2 7.74 21.99 -12.23
N ALA A 3 8.27 21.35 -11.19
CA ALA A 3 8.73 19.97 -11.23
C ALA A 3 7.62 19.03 -11.70
N ASP A 4 7.96 18.20 -12.69
CA ASP A 4 7.12 17.17 -13.26
C ASP A 4 6.75 16.15 -12.16
N PHE A 5 5.60 16.33 -11.51
CA PHE A 5 5.01 15.30 -10.66
C PHE A 5 4.43 14.22 -11.58
N SER A 6 5.31 13.42 -12.18
CA SER A 6 4.94 12.10 -12.69
C SER A 6 4.57 11.24 -11.49
N VAL A 7 3.31 11.34 -11.06
CA VAL A 7 2.77 10.51 -10.01
C VAL A 7 2.90 9.06 -10.48
N SER A 8 3.72 8.28 -9.79
CA SER A 8 3.98 6.89 -10.21
C SER A 8 2.66 6.11 -10.32
N ARG A 9 2.56 5.18 -11.28
CA ARG A 9 1.38 4.30 -11.43
C ARG A 9 1.02 3.58 -10.14
N LEU A 10 2.03 3.27 -9.31
CA LEU A 10 1.83 2.68 -7.99
C LEU A 10 1.08 3.64 -7.07
N HIS A 11 1.49 4.90 -6.99
CA HIS A 11 0.82 5.89 -6.14
C HIS A 11 -0.66 6.09 -6.55
N GLN A 12 -0.94 6.22 -7.86
CA GLN A 12 -2.33 6.35 -8.34
C GLN A 12 -3.18 5.13 -7.97
N ARG A 13 -2.64 3.91 -8.13
CA ARG A 13 -3.34 2.68 -7.76
C ARG A 13 -3.52 2.54 -6.26
N LEU A 14 -2.53 2.93 -5.45
CA LEU A 14 -2.64 2.92 -3.99
C LEU A 14 -3.77 3.84 -3.53
N LEU A 15 -3.81 5.08 -4.03
CA LEU A 15 -4.89 6.01 -3.75
C LEU A 15 -6.27 5.46 -4.15
N SER A 16 -6.40 4.86 -5.34
CA SER A 16 -7.69 4.31 -5.79
C SER A 16 -8.16 3.11 -4.97
N MET A 17 -7.23 2.37 -4.35
CA MET A 17 -7.53 1.28 -3.43
C MET A 17 -7.79 1.76 -1.98
N GLY A 18 -7.60 3.05 -1.69
CA GLY A 18 -7.80 3.64 -0.36
C GLY A 18 -6.54 3.77 0.48
N PHE A 19 -5.35 3.46 -0.05
CA PHE A 19 -4.06 3.69 0.63
C PHE A 19 -3.69 5.17 0.54
N THR A 20 -4.28 5.96 1.42
CA THR A 20 -3.94 7.37 1.60
C THR A 20 -3.02 7.55 2.81
N PRO A 21 -2.13 8.57 2.81
CA PRO A 21 -1.38 8.93 4.01
C PRO A 21 -2.31 9.13 5.21
N GLY A 22 -1.97 8.52 6.35
CA GLY A 22 -2.79 8.54 7.56
C GLY A 22 -3.84 7.43 7.68
N SER A 23 -4.07 6.64 6.62
CA SER A 23 -4.95 5.47 6.71
C SER A 23 -4.38 4.41 7.66
N VAL A 24 -5.25 3.86 8.51
CA VAL A 24 -4.92 2.70 9.35
C VAL A 24 -5.06 1.43 8.51
N ILE A 25 -4.02 0.61 8.54
CA ILE A 25 -3.93 -0.65 7.79
C ILE A 25 -3.73 -1.78 8.79
N ARG A 26 -4.49 -2.86 8.66
CA ARG A 26 -4.29 -4.08 9.45
C ARG A 26 -3.69 -5.17 8.58
N VAL A 27 -2.60 -5.77 9.02
CA VAL A 27 -2.07 -6.97 8.35
C VAL A 27 -2.94 -8.16 8.75
N LEU A 28 -3.53 -8.82 7.76
CA LEU A 28 -4.36 -10.01 7.95
C LEU A 28 -3.53 -11.30 7.81
N ARG A 29 -2.68 -11.36 6.77
CA ARG A 29 -1.83 -12.52 6.49
C ARG A 29 -0.62 -12.13 5.66
N ARG A 30 0.52 -12.75 5.95
CA ARG A 30 1.74 -12.67 5.12
C ARG A 30 2.02 -14.02 4.49
N LEU A 31 2.22 -14.06 3.17
CA LEU A 31 2.71 -15.26 2.49
C LEU A 31 4.25 -15.35 2.61
N PRO A 32 4.81 -16.58 2.67
CA PRO A 32 6.26 -16.78 2.70
C PRO A 32 6.93 -16.37 1.38
N MET A 33 8.26 -16.26 1.38
CA MET A 33 9.11 -16.04 0.19
C MET A 33 8.66 -14.88 -0.72
N ASN A 34 8.59 -13.66 -0.18
CA ASN A 34 8.19 -12.45 -0.92
C ASN A 34 6.80 -12.57 -1.59
N GLY A 35 5.94 -13.45 -1.06
CA GLY A 35 4.55 -13.54 -1.47
C GLY A 35 3.73 -12.33 -1.03
N ASN A 36 2.47 -12.30 -1.46
CA ASN A 36 1.58 -11.18 -1.18
C ASN A 36 1.34 -10.99 0.33
N LEU A 37 1.12 -9.73 0.69
CA LEU A 37 0.62 -9.32 1.99
C LEU A 37 -0.89 -9.06 1.86
N TYR A 38 -1.69 -9.80 2.61
CA TYR A 38 -3.12 -9.53 2.73
C TYR A 38 -3.33 -8.53 3.85
N VAL A 39 -3.98 -7.42 3.52
CA VAL A 39 -4.23 -6.32 4.45
C VAL A 39 -5.69 -5.90 4.40
N GLU A 40 -6.16 -5.33 5.49
CA GLU A 40 -7.43 -4.62 5.57
C GLU A 40 -7.19 -3.11 5.60
N ILE A 41 -7.92 -2.39 4.76
CA ILE A 41 -7.98 -0.93 4.78
C ILE A 41 -9.43 -0.48 4.64
N ALA A 42 -9.88 0.42 5.52
CA ALA A 42 -11.27 0.89 5.54
C ALA A 42 -12.33 -0.25 5.47
N GLY A 43 -12.09 -1.36 6.19
CA GLY A 43 -12.97 -2.53 6.22
C GLY A 43 -12.94 -3.43 4.98
N ARG A 44 -12.03 -3.19 4.03
CA ARG A 44 -11.88 -3.99 2.80
C ARG A 44 -10.58 -4.78 2.83
N SER A 45 -10.67 -6.07 2.54
CA SER A 45 -9.51 -6.96 2.41
C SER A 45 -8.94 -6.91 0.99
N LEU A 46 -7.62 -6.75 0.88
CA LEU A 46 -6.93 -6.73 -0.41
C LEU A 46 -5.55 -7.39 -0.32
N ALA A 47 -5.05 -7.83 -1.46
CA ALA A 47 -3.70 -8.37 -1.60
C ALA A 47 -2.75 -7.29 -2.15
N LEU A 48 -1.70 -7.00 -1.38
CA LEU A 48 -0.62 -6.11 -1.75
C LEU A 48 0.60 -6.95 -2.12
N ARG A 49 1.24 -6.67 -3.26
CA ARG A 49 2.45 -7.39 -3.65
C ARG A 49 3.61 -6.98 -2.75
N PHE A 50 4.53 -7.90 -2.49
CA PHE A 50 5.70 -7.63 -1.65
C PHE A 50 6.49 -6.39 -2.13
N VAL A 51 6.80 -6.32 -3.43
CA VAL A 51 7.52 -5.20 -4.05
C VAL A 51 6.78 -3.85 -4.00
N GLU A 52 5.46 -3.87 -3.81
CA GLU A 52 4.64 -2.68 -3.62
C GLU A 52 4.67 -2.27 -2.15
N ALA A 53 4.54 -3.23 -1.23
CA ALA A 53 4.59 -3.03 0.20
C ALA A 53 5.93 -2.43 0.68
N GLU A 54 7.06 -2.86 0.09
CA GLU A 54 8.39 -2.31 0.40
C GLU A 54 8.53 -0.81 0.11
N LYS A 55 7.64 -0.24 -0.70
CA LYS A 55 7.63 1.19 -1.07
C LYS A 55 6.69 2.02 -0.19
N ILE A 56 5.97 1.40 0.75
CA ILE A 56 5.02 2.07 1.62
C ILE A 56 5.67 2.26 2.99
N THR A 57 5.75 3.50 3.43
CA THR A 57 6.19 3.82 4.79
C THR A 57 5.00 3.76 5.73
N VAL A 58 5.16 3.08 6.86
CA VAL A 58 4.15 2.97 7.91
C VAL A 58 4.77 3.33 9.25
N ASN A 59 3.95 3.82 10.18
CA ASN A 59 4.32 3.93 11.58
C ASN A 59 3.60 2.84 12.37
N VAL A 60 4.29 2.20 13.30
CA VAL A 60 3.72 1.17 14.16
C VAL A 60 3.33 1.82 15.48
N SER A 61 2.05 1.73 15.81
CA SER A 61 1.48 2.21 17.07
C SER A 61 1.43 1.09 18.11
#